data_AF-A0A1G7VZI4-F1
#
_entry.id   AF-A0A1G7VZI4-F1
#
_cell.length_a   1.000
_cell.length_b   1.000
_cell.length_c   1.000
_cell.angle_alpha   90.00
_cell.angle_beta   90.00
_cell.angle_gamma   90.00
#
_symmetry.space_group_name_H-M   'P 1'
#
loop_
_entity.id
_entity.type
_entity.pdbx_description
1 polymer ?
#
loop_
_entity_poly.entity_id
_entity_poly.type
_entity_poly.pdbx_seq_one_letter_code
_entity_poly.pdbx_strand_id
1 'polypeptide(L)' 'MRLTVGTALILGGLAIVVLAQVNLYAQMDRVDREGTAGNLFAPDVFWLGLAGVVAIAVGVGALMARRRAAA' A
#
# COMPACT_ATOMS: atom_id res chain seq x y z
N MET A 1 -9.35 -20.02 -8.13
CA MET A 1 -8.17 -19.24 -8.61
C MET A 1 -8.36 -17.73 -8.48
N ARG A 2 -9.35 -17.09 -9.13
CA ARG A 2 -9.55 -15.62 -9.08
C ARG A 2 -9.91 -15.02 -7.70
N LEU A 3 -10.60 -15.78 -6.83
CA LEU A 3 -10.94 -15.34 -5.47
C LEU A 3 -9.69 -15.24 -4.59
N THR A 4 -8.86 -16.28 -4.61
CA THR A 4 -7.57 -16.33 -3.93
C THR A 4 -6.64 -15.20 -4.39
N VAL A 5 -6.63 -14.90 -5.69
CA VAL A 5 -5.85 -13.78 -6.25
C VAL A 5 -6.37 -12.43 -5.76
N GLY A 6 -7.69 -12.19 -5.78
CA GLY A 6 -8.28 -10.94 -5.28
C GLY A 6 -8.00 -10.71 -3.80
N THR A 7 -8.15 -11.74 -2.98
CA THR A 7 -7.82 -11.68 -1.55
C THR A 7 -6.33 -11.47 -1.32
N ALA A 8 -5.46 -12.16 -2.06
CA ALA A 8 -4.00 -11.99 -1.95
C ALA A 8 -3.56 -10.58 -2.34
N LEU A 9 -4.17 -9.98 -3.38
CA LEU A 9 -3.90 -8.60 -3.78
C LEU A 9 -4.30 -7.59 -2.71
N ILE A 10 -5.45 -7.80 -2.04
CA ILE A 10 -5.87 -6.95 -0.93
C ILE A 10 -4.89 -7.08 0.24
N LEU A 11 -4.56 -8.30 0.66
CA LEU A 11 -3.64 -8.54 1.78
C LEU A 11 -2.25 -7.99 1.49
N GLY A 12 -1.72 -8.21 0.28
CA GLY A 12 -0.44 -7.69 -0.16
C GLY A 12 -0.43 -6.17 -0.23
N GLY A 13 -1.47 -5.56 -0.80
CA GLY A 13 -1.60 -4.11 -0.84
C GLY A 13 -1.69 -3.48 0.55
N LEU A 14 -2.40 -4.13 1.48
CA LEU A 14 -2.49 -3.68 2.87
C LEU A 14 -1.13 -3.74 3.58
N ALA A 15 -0.37 -4.82 3.37
CA ALA A 15 0.98 -4.95 3.90
C ALA A 15 1.93 -3.86 3.38
N ILE A 16 1.83 -3.52 2.09
CA ILE A 16 2.62 -2.44 1.48
C ILE A 16 2.26 -1.08 2.08
N VAL A 17 0.98 -0.80 2.30
CA VAL A 17 0.54 0.45 2.96
C VAL A 17 1.08 0.56 4.38
N VAL A 18 1.00 -0.53 5.15
CA VAL A 18 1.57 -0.57 6.52
C VAL A 18 3.08 -0.34 6.47
N LEU A 19 3.79 -0.98 5.55
CA LEU A 19 5.24 -0.79 5.39
C LEU A 19 5.61 0.66 5.04
N ALA A 20 4.84 1.30 4.15
CA ALA A 20 5.03 2.70 3.80
C ALA A 20 4.83 3.62 5.03
N GLN A 21 3.81 3.36 5.85
CA GLN A 21 3.55 4.10 7.08
C GLN A 21 4.68 3.95 8.11
N VAL A 22 5.18 2.72 8.30
CA VAL A 22 6.32 2.47 9.21
C VAL A 22 7.58 3.19 8.73
N ASN A 23 7.81 3.24 7.42
CA ASN A 23 8.94 3.96 6.84
C ASN A 23 8.82 5.47 7.05
N LEU A 24 7.63 6.06 6.82
CA LEU A 24 7.35 7.47 7.13
C LEU A 24 7.61 7.79 8.61
N TYR A 25 7.13 6.93 9.51
CA TYR A 25 7.32 7.11 10.94
C TYR A 25 8.81 7.09 11.31
N ALA A 26 9.57 6.12 10.79
CA ALA A 26 11.02 6.04 11.02
C ALA A 26 11.78 7.24 10.43
N GLN A 27 11.29 7.82 9.32
CA GLN A 27 11.87 9.05 8.77
C GLN A 27 11.55 10.27 9.63
N MET A 28 10.32 10.41 10.12
CA MET A 28 9.94 11.49 11.04
C MET A 28 10.75 11.44 12.34
N ASP A 29 10.94 10.25 12.93
CA ASP A 29 11.76 10.09 14.13
C ASP A 29 13.24 10.47 13.92
N ARG A 30 13.80 10.19 12.74
CA ARG A 30 15.15 10.68 12.38
C ARG A 30 15.19 12.19 12.25
N VAL A 31 14.15 12.80 11.69
CA VAL A 31 14.07 14.26 11.48
C VAL A 31 13.97 14.98 12.81
N ASP A 32 13.15 14.49 13.73
CA ASP A 32 13.03 15.04 15.08
C ASP A 32 14.35 14.93 15.85
N ARG A 33 15.13 13.87 15.61
CA ARG A 33 16.42 13.62 16.25
C ARG A 33 17.57 14.42 15.64
N GLU A 34 17.65 14.49 14.32
CA GLU A 34 18.82 15.00 13.57
C GLU A 34 18.61 16.43 13.03
N GLY A 35 17.38 16.95 13.05
CA GLY A 35 17.04 18.33 12.65
C GLY A 35 17.19 18.63 11.15
N THR A 36 17.77 17.72 10.37
CA THR A 36 17.89 17.84 8.92
C THR A 36 16.73 17.14 8.24
N ALA A 37 15.82 17.92 7.63
CA ALA A 37 14.67 17.46 6.85
C ALA A 37 15.05 16.72 5.54
N GLY A 38 16.28 16.23 5.42
CA GLY A 38 16.81 15.60 4.23
C GLY A 38 16.15 14.25 3.98
N ASN A 39 15.12 14.27 3.13
CA ASN A 39 14.43 13.13 2.53
C ASN A 39 13.09 12.66 3.15
N LEU A 40 12.35 13.50 3.92
CA LEU A 40 10.96 13.14 4.36
C LEU A 40 10.01 12.80 3.21
N PHE A 41 10.33 13.31 2.02
CA PHE A 41 9.61 13.05 0.78
C PHE A 41 10.45 12.19 -0.16
N ALA A 42 11.15 11.18 0.36
CA ALA A 42 11.73 10.14 -0.49
C ALA A 42 10.64 9.71 -1.47
N PRO A 43 10.79 9.98 -2.79
CA PRO A 43 9.74 9.72 -3.78
C PRO A 43 9.24 8.27 -3.67
N ASP A 44 10.15 7.39 -3.27
CA ASP A 44 9.97 5.96 -3.09
C ASP A 44 8.89 5.59 -2.07
N VAL A 45 8.71 6.34 -0.97
CA VAL A 45 7.70 6.01 0.05
C VAL A 45 6.30 6.34 -0.45
N PHE A 46 6.16 7.44 -1.20
CA PHE A 46 4.93 7.80 -1.89
C PHE A 46 4.56 6.74 -2.94
N TRP A 47 5.52 6.33 -3.78
CA TRP A 47 5.32 5.28 -4.79
C TRP A 47 4.96 3.93 -4.16
N LEU A 48 5.57 3.59 -3.02
CA LEU A 48 5.27 2.37 -2.26
C LEU A 48 3.83 2.39 -1.74
N GLY A 49 3.41 3.48 -1.08
CA GLY A 49 2.03 3.64 -0.61
C GLY A 49 1.01 3.57 -1.76
N LEU A 50 1.30 4.23 -2.89
CA LEU A 50 0.46 4.17 -4.10
C LEU A 50 0.33 2.75 -4.66
N ALA A 51 1.43 2.00 -4.73
CA ALA A 51 1.40 0.61 -5.18
C ALA A 51 0.50 -0.26 -4.30
N GLY A 52 0.53 -0.04 -2.98
CA GLY A 52 -0.35 -0.73 -2.04
C GLY A 52 -1.84 -0.42 -2.27
N VAL A 53 -2.18 0.86 -2.46
CA VAL A 53 -3.56 1.29 -2.76
C VAL A 53 -4.06 0.71 -4.09
N VAL A 54 -3.21 0.72 -5.13
CA VAL A 54 -3.54 0.15 -6.45
C VAL A 54 -3.78 -1.35 -6.34
N ALA A 55 -2.95 -2.08 -5.60
CA ALA A 55 -3.14 -3.52 -5.38
C ALA A 55 -4.48 -3.82 -4.70
N ILE A 56 -4.87 -3.04 -3.69
CA ILE A 56 -6.18 -3.16 -3.03
C ILE A 56 -7.31 -2.90 -4.03
N ALA A 57 -7.23 -1.80 -4.80
CA ALA A 57 -8.26 -1.43 -5.77
C ALA A 57 -8.46 -2.51 -6.83
N VAL A 58 -7.37 -3.08 -7.36
CA VAL A 58 -7.42 -4.19 -8.32
C VAL A 58 -8.01 -5.45 -7.68
N GLY A 59 -7.61 -5.77 -6.44
CA GLY A 59 -8.15 -6.92 -5.70
C GLY A 59 -9.65 -6.81 -5.46
N VAL A 60 -10.14 -5.63 -5.04
CA VAL A 60 -11.57 -5.33 -4.87
C VAL A 60 -12.31 -5.41 -6.21
N GLY A 61 -11.75 -4.82 -7.27
CA GLY A 61 -12.34 -4.88 -8.62
C GLY A 61 -12.49 -6.32 -9.12
N ALA A 62 -11.48 -7.17 -8.90
CA ALA A 62 -11.54 -8.59 -9.24
C ALA A 62 -12.64 -9.34 -8.48
N LEU A 63 -12.84 -9.02 -7.20
CA LEU A 63 -13.91 -9.59 -6.37
C LEU A 63 -15.31 -9.11 -6.81
N MET A 64 -15.46 -7.81 -7.12
CA MET A 64 -16.72 -7.23 -7.58
C MET A 64 -17.14 -7.74 -8.97
N ALA A 65 -16.20 -7.84 -9.91
CA ALA A 65 -16.46 -8.39 -11.24
C ALA A 65 -17.01 -9.82 -11.17
N ARG A 66 -16.50 -10.64 -10.24
CA ARG A 66 -17.06 -11.97 -9.97
C ARG A 66 -18.48 -11.89 -9.42
N ARG A 67 -18.75 -11.00 -8.46
CA ARG A 67 -20.08 -10.86 -7.85
C ARG A 67 -21.14 -10.50 -8.89
N ARG A 68 -20.76 -9.72 -9.90
CA ARG A 68 -21.62 -9.35 -11.03
C ARG A 68 -21.79 -10.46 -12.07
N ALA A 69 -20.83 -11.37 -12.21
CA ALA A 69 -20.95 -12.54 -13.09
C ALA A 69 -21.70 -13.72 -12.45
N ALA A 70 -21.92 -13.67 -11.13
CA ALA A 70 -22.62 -14.71 -10.38
C ALA A 70 -24.08 -14.34 -10.03
N ALA A 71 -24.53 -13.14 -10.43
CA ALA A 71 -25.89 -12.62 -10.29
C ALA A 71 -26.54 -12.59 -11.67
#